data_AF-A0A2Z6QAQ5-F1
#
_entry.id   AF-A0A2Z6QAQ5-F1
#
_cell.length_a   1.000
_cell.length_b   1.000
_cell.length_c   1.000
_cell.angle_alpha   90.00
_cell.angle_beta   90.00
_cell.angle_gamma   90.00
#
_symmetry.space_group_name_H-M   'P 1'
#
loop_
_entity.id
_entity.type
_entity.pdbx_description
1 polymer ?
#
loop_
_entity_poly.entity_id
_entity_poly.type
_entity_poly.pdbx_seq_one_letter_code
_entity_poly.pdbx_strand_id
1 'polypeptide(L)'
;MQKNRKLKSTCMNCEQQGHYTKDCQNERVSNIVNGMQREVPSYNILKDIKDMRANATFGQIYNKSLRQREVNEIIKDISATWAMLKINGKEVRVIIDSGAAVSVISNNLRKKLRIDNVRPSGSSFTMANGTKVTFIRKIKIMLEINDNMKMPIIVEVMDKDREELILGNDILGKKDSIIDFENKEVRIIEQEEVVSIPIEYTRRIQKQENNEHDNQSEYSEEEYSDQKDEYESKYEEEQEQKLFGIIEKEVK
;
A
#
# COMPACT_ATOMS: atom_id res chain seq x y z
N MET A 1 -43.50 70.52 -30.04
CA MET A 1 -42.78 69.24 -29.78
C MET A 1 -43.44 68.31 -28.75
N GLN A 2 -44.24 68.78 -27.78
CA GLN A 2 -44.83 67.91 -26.74
C GLN A 2 -46.03 67.04 -27.18
N LYS A 3 -46.83 67.45 -28.18
CA LYS A 3 -48.03 66.69 -28.64
C LYS A 3 -47.68 65.32 -29.26
N ASN A 4 -46.59 65.22 -30.03
CA ASN A 4 -46.19 63.96 -30.67
C ASN A 4 -45.63 62.91 -29.70
N ARG A 5 -45.18 63.31 -28.50
CA ARG A 5 -44.71 62.36 -27.48
C ARG A 5 -45.86 61.64 -26.77
N LYS A 6 -47.04 62.27 -26.64
CA LYS A 6 -48.23 61.64 -26.05
C LYS A 6 -48.85 60.58 -26.95
N LEU A 7 -48.88 60.83 -28.26
CA LEU A 7 -49.43 59.89 -29.26
C LEU A 7 -48.64 58.57 -29.36
N LYS A 8 -47.33 58.60 -29.05
CA LYS A 8 -46.46 57.42 -29.06
C LYS A 8 -46.19 56.82 -27.68
N SER A 9 -46.72 57.40 -26.59
CA SER A 9 -46.54 56.84 -25.25
C SER A 9 -47.60 55.78 -24.96
N THR A 10 -47.15 54.57 -24.63
CA THR A 10 -48.00 53.48 -24.13
C THR A 10 -48.19 53.62 -22.62
N CYS A 11 -49.43 53.55 -22.15
CA CYS A 11 -49.77 53.61 -20.73
C CYS A 11 -49.32 52.33 -20.01
N MET A 12 -48.63 52.45 -18.86
CA MET A 12 -48.18 51.26 -18.10
C MET A 12 -49.26 50.65 -17.19
N ASN A 13 -50.48 51.20 -17.17
CA ASN A 13 -51.61 50.63 -16.44
C ASN A 13 -52.55 49.81 -17.34
N CYS A 14 -52.80 50.26 -18.57
CA CYS A 14 -53.75 49.60 -19.48
C CYS A 14 -53.19 49.28 -20.88
N GLU A 15 -51.90 49.56 -21.11
CA GLU A 15 -51.17 49.25 -22.35
C GLU A 15 -51.69 49.93 -23.64
N GLN A 16 -52.61 50.90 -23.51
CA GLN A 16 -53.09 51.69 -24.66
C GLN A 16 -52.20 52.91 -24.93
N GLN A 17 -52.08 53.29 -26.20
CA GLN A 17 -51.34 54.47 -26.64
C GLN A 17 -52.16 55.76 -26.53
N GLY A 18 -51.50 56.91 -26.47
CA GLY A 18 -52.16 58.23 -26.56
C GLY A 18 -52.30 58.99 -25.25
N HIS A 19 -51.97 58.37 -24.11
CA HIS A 19 -51.99 59.01 -22.79
C HIS A 19 -50.83 58.53 -21.89
N TYR A 20 -50.55 59.26 -20.82
CA TYR A 20 -49.59 58.86 -19.80
C TYR A 20 -50.29 58.08 -18.68
N THR A 21 -49.57 57.20 -17.98
CA THR A 21 -50.11 56.39 -16.86
C THR A 21 -50.83 57.20 -15.79
N LYS A 22 -50.39 58.44 -15.53
CA LYS A 22 -51.03 59.37 -14.58
C LYS A 22 -52.42 59.85 -15.00
N ASP A 23 -52.72 59.80 -16.30
CA ASP A 23 -53.96 60.28 -16.91
C ASP A 23 -54.89 59.10 -17.29
N CYS A 24 -54.57 57.87 -16.83
CA CYS A 24 -55.34 56.66 -17.16
C CYS A 24 -56.64 56.59 -16.34
N GLN A 25 -57.76 56.35 -17.01
CA GLN A 25 -59.08 56.19 -16.38
C GLN A 25 -59.44 54.74 -16.02
N ASN A 26 -58.62 53.75 -16.44
CA ASN A 26 -58.82 52.36 -16.02
C ASN A 26 -58.50 52.19 -14.53
N GLU A 27 -59.17 51.24 -13.88
CA GLU A 27 -58.84 50.82 -12.52
C GLU A 27 -57.34 50.50 -12.42
N ARG A 28 -56.72 50.94 -11.31
CA ARG A 28 -55.30 50.70 -11.08
C ARG A 28 -55.10 49.24 -10.71
N VAL A 29 -54.48 48.49 -11.61
CA VAL A 29 -54.07 47.12 -11.30
C VAL A 29 -52.80 47.22 -10.46
N SER A 30 -52.88 46.86 -9.18
CA SER A 30 -51.68 46.76 -8.36
C SER A 30 -50.87 45.57 -8.89
N ASN A 31 -49.82 45.85 -9.66
CA ASN A 31 -48.82 44.87 -10.04
C ASN A 31 -48.06 44.44 -8.78
N ILE A 32 -48.68 43.54 -8.00
CA ILE A 32 -47.98 42.82 -6.93
C ILE A 32 -46.87 42.04 -7.62
N VAL A 33 -45.67 42.35 -7.18
CA VAL A 33 -44.39 41.95 -7.73
C VAL A 33 -44.24 40.43 -7.70
N ASN A 34 -44.53 39.74 -8.79
CA ASN A 34 -44.22 38.32 -8.97
C ASN A 34 -43.25 38.14 -10.14
N GLY A 35 -42.10 38.81 -10.05
CA GLY A 35 -41.13 38.90 -11.13
C GLY A 35 -39.69 38.68 -10.71
N MET A 36 -39.40 37.78 -9.75
CA MET A 36 -38.10 37.09 -9.59
C MET A 36 -38.10 36.20 -8.32
N GLN A 37 -38.94 35.17 -8.29
CA GLN A 37 -38.49 33.91 -7.70
C GLN A 37 -38.21 33.01 -8.90
N ARG A 38 -37.02 33.17 -9.51
CA ARG A 38 -36.49 32.10 -10.32
C ARG A 38 -36.38 30.92 -9.36
N GLU A 39 -36.97 29.78 -9.68
CA GLU A 39 -36.65 28.53 -9.00
C GLU A 39 -35.14 28.35 -9.12
N VAL A 40 -34.39 28.78 -8.09
CA VAL A 40 -32.95 28.60 -8.06
C VAL A 40 -32.77 27.11 -7.85
N PRO A 41 -32.23 26.36 -8.84
CA PRO A 41 -32.02 24.95 -8.67
C PRO A 41 -31.11 24.76 -7.46
N SER A 42 -31.38 23.74 -6.65
CA SER A 42 -30.55 23.44 -5.49
C SER A 42 -29.08 23.31 -5.93
N TYR A 43 -28.21 24.15 -5.36
CA TYR A 43 -26.79 24.16 -5.72
C TYR A 43 -26.13 22.88 -5.19
N ASN A 44 -25.66 22.03 -6.10
CA ASN A 44 -25.04 20.76 -5.73
C ASN A 44 -23.52 20.92 -5.63
N ILE A 45 -23.08 21.34 -4.44
CA ILE A 45 -21.67 21.53 -4.08
C ILE A 45 -20.85 20.27 -4.39
N LEU A 46 -21.38 19.08 -4.12
CA LEU A 46 -20.66 17.81 -4.32
C LEU A 46 -20.42 17.52 -5.80
N LYS A 47 -21.39 17.85 -6.66
CA LYS A 47 -21.25 17.68 -8.11
C LYS A 47 -20.18 18.62 -8.66
N ASP A 48 -20.20 19.88 -8.27
CA ASP A 48 -19.21 20.86 -8.71
C ASP A 48 -17.80 20.53 -8.20
N ILE A 49 -17.65 20.02 -6.97
CA ILE A 49 -16.36 19.55 -6.45
C ILE A 49 -15.82 18.37 -7.27
N LYS A 50 -16.69 17.43 -7.65
CA LYS A 50 -16.33 16.27 -8.48
C LYS A 50 -15.97 16.67 -9.92
N ASP A 51 -16.71 17.61 -10.47
CA ASP A 51 -16.54 18.09 -11.85
C ASP A 51 -15.43 19.16 -11.96
N MET A 52 -14.86 19.57 -10.81
CA MET A 52 -13.74 20.51 -10.76
C MET A 52 -12.51 19.88 -11.40
N ARG A 53 -11.98 20.53 -12.44
CA ARG A 53 -10.69 20.13 -13.00
C ARG A 53 -9.61 20.33 -11.94
N ALA A 54 -9.00 19.23 -11.50
CA ALA A 54 -7.81 19.29 -10.66
C ALA A 54 -6.68 19.95 -11.47
N ASN A 55 -6.32 21.19 -11.13
CA ASN A 55 -5.15 21.89 -11.70
C ASN A 55 -3.82 21.38 -11.11
N ALA A 56 -3.80 20.13 -10.66
CA ALA A 56 -2.63 19.45 -10.13
C ALA A 56 -2.44 18.16 -10.91
N THR A 57 -1.21 17.91 -11.38
CA THR A 57 -0.88 16.65 -12.03
C THR A 57 -0.89 15.52 -11.00
N PHE A 58 -1.11 14.28 -11.45
CA PHE A 58 -1.03 13.12 -10.57
C PHE A 58 0.29 13.08 -9.79
N GLY A 59 1.42 13.46 -10.41
CA GLY A 59 2.72 13.56 -9.75
C GLY A 59 2.84 14.69 -8.71
N GLN A 60 2.08 15.78 -8.85
CA GLN A 60 2.02 16.84 -7.83
C GLN A 60 1.17 16.42 -6.62
N ILE A 61 0.11 15.64 -6.84
CA ILE A 61 -0.73 15.05 -5.79
C ILE A 61 0.02 13.89 -5.10
N TYR A 62 0.71 13.07 -5.89
CA TYR A 62 1.54 11.94 -5.49
C TYR A 62 3.01 12.37 -5.27
N ASN A 63 3.24 13.57 -4.74
CA ASN A 63 4.59 14.05 -4.51
C ASN A 63 5.16 13.42 -3.22
N LYS A 64 5.47 12.11 -3.28
CA LYS A 64 6.33 11.45 -2.29
C LYS A 64 7.60 12.29 -2.14
N SER A 65 8.01 12.60 -0.91
CA SER A 65 9.22 13.41 -0.67
C SER A 65 10.42 12.82 -1.42
N LEU A 66 11.37 13.66 -1.87
CA LEU A 66 12.57 13.19 -2.57
C LEU A 66 13.30 12.07 -1.78
N ARG A 67 13.39 12.22 -0.45
CA ARG A 67 13.87 11.17 0.45
C ARG A 67 13.15 9.84 0.30
N GLN A 68 11.83 9.87 0.14
CA GLN A 68 11.03 8.66 0.03
C GLN A 68 11.16 8.01 -1.34
N ARG A 69 11.54 8.76 -2.39
CA ARG A 69 11.92 8.20 -3.69
C ARG A 69 13.29 7.53 -3.63
N GLU A 70 14.29 8.22 -3.08
CA GLU A 70 15.64 7.68 -2.87
C GLU A 70 15.62 6.41 -2.01
N VAL A 71 14.86 6.42 -0.90
CA VAL A 71 14.67 5.24 -0.04
C VAL A 71 14.01 4.09 -0.81
N ASN A 72 13.02 4.35 -1.65
CA ASN A 72 12.39 3.29 -2.45
C ASN A 72 13.32 2.72 -3.53
N GLU A 73 14.16 3.55 -4.16
CA GLU A 73 15.18 3.09 -5.11
C GLU A 73 16.24 2.22 -4.41
N ILE A 74 16.67 2.58 -3.20
CA ILE A 74 17.57 1.76 -2.38
C ILE A 74 16.89 0.44 -1.95
N ILE A 75 15.61 0.47 -1.58
CA ILE A 75 14.86 -0.72 -1.11
C ILE A 75 14.66 -1.74 -2.24
N LYS A 76 14.51 -1.30 -3.50
CA LYS A 76 14.40 -2.22 -4.65
C LYS A 76 15.62 -3.15 -4.80
N ASP A 77 16.75 -2.73 -4.25
CA ASP A 77 18.04 -3.37 -4.41
C ASP A 77 18.45 -4.24 -3.21
N ILE A 78 17.63 -4.30 -2.15
CA ILE A 78 17.92 -5.06 -0.91
C ILE A 78 16.89 -6.17 -0.70
N SER A 79 17.33 -7.43 -0.73
CA SER A 79 16.46 -8.56 -0.40
C SER A 79 16.42 -8.82 1.11
N ALA A 80 15.33 -9.47 1.56
CA ALA A 80 15.20 -9.89 2.95
C ALA A 80 16.36 -10.81 3.35
N THR A 81 16.77 -10.79 4.61
CA THR A 81 17.75 -11.74 5.16
C THR A 81 17.09 -13.10 5.35
N TRP A 82 17.72 -14.16 4.83
CA TRP A 82 17.19 -15.51 4.96
C TRP A 82 18.31 -16.53 5.18
N ALA A 83 17.93 -17.70 5.72
CA ALA A 83 18.80 -18.85 5.88
C ALA A 83 18.15 -20.08 5.21
N MET A 84 18.97 -21.03 4.76
CA MET A 84 18.48 -22.32 4.29
C MET A 84 18.52 -23.33 5.43
N LEU A 85 17.35 -23.83 5.84
CA LEU A 85 17.20 -24.79 6.93
C LEU A 85 16.38 -26.00 6.46
N LYS A 86 16.44 -27.10 7.21
CA LYS A 86 15.66 -28.30 6.90
C LYS A 86 14.43 -28.43 7.81
N ILE A 87 13.32 -28.87 7.24
CA ILE A 87 12.12 -29.29 7.97
C ILE A 87 11.67 -30.63 7.39
N ASN A 88 11.60 -31.65 8.23
CA ASN A 88 11.28 -33.03 7.81
C ASN A 88 12.22 -33.48 6.67
N GLY A 89 13.51 -33.16 6.77
CA GLY A 89 14.53 -33.45 5.76
C GLY A 89 14.44 -32.66 4.45
N LYS A 90 13.50 -31.72 4.29
CA LYS A 90 13.38 -30.86 3.10
C LYS A 90 13.97 -29.49 3.36
N GLU A 91 14.72 -28.96 2.40
CA GLU A 91 15.25 -27.60 2.45
C GLU A 91 14.14 -26.56 2.29
N VAL A 92 14.20 -25.54 3.15
CA VAL A 92 13.22 -24.46 3.27
C VAL A 92 13.98 -23.16 3.48
N ARG A 93 13.66 -22.17 2.64
CA ARG A 93 14.11 -20.80 2.86
C ARG A 93 13.36 -20.20 4.06
N VAL A 94 14.11 -19.78 5.07
CA VAL A 94 13.59 -19.17 6.29
C VAL A 94 14.02 -17.72 6.36
N ILE A 95 13.06 -16.80 6.33
CA ILE A 95 13.31 -15.37 6.47
C ILE A 95 13.61 -15.07 7.94
N ILE A 96 14.70 -14.37 8.20
CA ILE A 96 15.08 -13.88 9.52
C ILE A 96 14.63 -12.43 9.63
N ASP A 97 13.57 -12.18 10.39
CA ASP A 97 12.89 -10.88 10.41
C ASP A 97 12.79 -10.33 11.83
N SER A 98 13.73 -9.46 12.21
CA SER A 98 13.70 -8.74 13.48
C SER A 98 12.59 -7.67 13.56
N GLY A 99 11.94 -7.35 12.43
CA GLY A 99 10.75 -6.49 12.37
C GLY A 99 9.45 -7.25 12.65
N ALA A 100 9.45 -8.58 12.59
CA ALA A 100 8.30 -9.40 12.89
C ALA A 100 8.22 -9.71 14.39
N ALA A 101 7.10 -9.36 15.03
CA ALA A 101 6.86 -9.73 16.43
C ALA A 101 6.64 -11.24 16.61
N VAL A 102 6.13 -11.92 15.59
CA VAL A 102 5.70 -13.33 15.65
C VAL A 102 6.18 -14.10 14.43
N SER A 103 6.60 -15.35 14.66
CA SER A 103 7.02 -16.29 13.62
C SER A 103 5.82 -16.90 12.91
N VAL A 104 5.87 -16.93 11.58
CA VAL A 104 4.74 -17.28 10.73
C VAL A 104 5.17 -18.23 9.62
N ILE A 105 4.34 -19.22 9.31
CA ILE A 105 4.45 -20.08 8.13
C ILE A 105 3.24 -19.90 7.21
N SER A 106 3.46 -19.89 5.91
CA SER A 106 2.34 -19.92 4.97
C SER A 106 1.67 -21.29 4.91
N ASN A 107 0.35 -21.30 4.74
CA ASN A 107 -0.42 -22.55 4.63
C ASN A 107 0.00 -23.38 3.40
N ASN A 108 0.46 -22.73 2.33
CA ASN A 108 1.00 -23.40 1.15
C ASN A 108 2.27 -24.19 1.49
N LEU A 109 3.24 -23.54 2.16
CA LEU A 109 4.46 -24.20 2.61
C LEU A 109 4.15 -25.33 3.60
N ARG A 110 3.25 -25.11 4.56
CA ARG A 110 2.80 -26.16 5.50
C ARG A 110 2.29 -27.41 4.77
N LYS A 111 1.41 -27.23 3.76
CA LYS A 111 0.87 -28.34 2.96
C LYS A 111 1.96 -29.07 2.18
N LYS A 112 2.91 -28.33 1.57
CA LYS A 112 4.06 -28.91 0.85
C LYS A 112 4.99 -29.74 1.74
N LEU A 113 5.17 -29.29 2.98
CA LEU A 113 5.92 -30.00 4.02
C LEU A 113 5.12 -31.14 4.68
N ARG A 114 3.82 -31.30 4.32
CA ARG A 114 2.88 -32.31 4.84
C ARG A 114 2.75 -32.26 6.36
N ILE A 115 2.66 -31.05 6.91
CA ILE A 115 2.53 -30.84 8.37
C ILE A 115 1.06 -30.63 8.72
N ASP A 116 0.42 -31.69 9.23
CA ASP A 116 -1.02 -31.68 9.52
C ASP A 116 -1.38 -31.50 11.01
N ASN A 117 -0.37 -31.51 11.89
CA ASN A 117 -0.59 -31.29 13.32
C ASN A 117 -0.80 -29.80 13.62
N VAL A 118 -2.07 -29.38 13.52
CA VAL A 118 -2.47 -27.98 13.69
C VAL A 118 -3.34 -27.80 14.93
N ARG A 119 -3.01 -26.79 15.74
CA ARG A 119 -3.77 -26.40 16.94
C ARG A 119 -4.46 -25.05 16.71
N PRO A 120 -5.60 -24.78 17.35
CA PRO A 120 -6.22 -23.46 17.31
C PRO A 120 -5.30 -22.39 17.92
N SER A 121 -5.27 -21.21 17.30
CA SER A 121 -4.45 -20.08 17.75
C SER A 121 -5.25 -18.97 18.42
N GLY A 122 -6.38 -18.59 17.81
CA GLY A 122 -7.27 -17.53 18.29
C GLY A 122 -6.65 -16.12 18.32
N SER A 123 -5.44 -15.92 17.79
CA SER A 123 -4.69 -14.67 17.88
C SER A 123 -4.91 -13.78 16.66
N SER A 124 -4.78 -12.45 16.83
CA SER A 124 -4.85 -11.49 15.72
C SER A 124 -3.74 -10.46 15.83
N PHE A 125 -3.10 -10.12 14.72
CA PHE A 125 -1.99 -9.17 14.67
C PHE A 125 -2.17 -8.15 13.55
N THR A 126 -1.54 -7.00 13.72
CA THR A 126 -1.47 -5.95 12.70
C THR A 126 -0.19 -6.11 11.90
N MET A 127 -0.32 -6.26 10.60
CA MET A 127 0.79 -6.34 9.65
C MET A 127 1.43 -4.95 9.46
N ALA A 128 2.66 -4.91 8.93
CA ALA A 128 3.35 -3.66 8.62
C ALA A 128 2.60 -2.75 7.63
N ASN A 129 1.74 -3.32 6.78
CA ASN A 129 0.87 -2.57 5.87
C ASN A 129 -0.43 -2.04 6.53
N GLY A 130 -0.59 -2.21 7.85
CA GLY A 130 -1.77 -1.80 8.61
C GLY A 130 -2.93 -2.80 8.59
N THR A 131 -2.85 -3.87 7.79
CA THR A 131 -3.92 -4.88 7.72
C THR A 131 -3.94 -5.74 8.98
N LYS A 132 -5.13 -5.94 9.56
CA LYS A 132 -5.33 -6.88 10.66
C LYS A 132 -5.50 -8.30 10.11
N VAL A 133 -4.61 -9.20 10.52
CA VAL A 133 -4.66 -10.63 10.16
C VAL A 133 -5.01 -11.43 11.40
N THR A 134 -6.02 -12.29 11.28
CA THR A 134 -6.39 -13.23 12.33
C THR A 134 -5.77 -14.59 12.01
N PHE A 135 -4.93 -15.09 12.90
CA PHE A 135 -4.36 -16.42 12.78
C PHE A 135 -5.32 -17.44 13.37
N ILE A 136 -5.71 -18.41 12.54
CA ILE A 136 -6.66 -19.44 12.95
C ILE A 136 -5.91 -20.55 13.70
N ARG A 137 -4.61 -20.72 13.42
CA ARG A 137 -3.89 -21.98 13.60
C ARG A 137 -2.44 -21.77 14.01
N LYS A 138 -1.95 -22.55 15.00
CA LYS A 138 -0.53 -22.71 15.36
C LYS A 138 -0.05 -24.11 15.02
N ILE A 139 1.20 -24.24 14.61
CA ILE A 139 1.85 -25.53 14.40
C ILE A 139 3.19 -25.58 15.12
N LYS A 140 3.56 -26.79 15.58
CA LYS A 140 4.91 -27.06 16.06
C LYS A 140 5.73 -27.65 14.92
N ILE A 141 6.88 -27.05 14.64
CA ILE A 141 7.82 -27.47 13.59
C ILE A 141 9.15 -27.81 14.26
N MET A 142 9.87 -28.79 13.72
CA MET A 142 11.27 -29.04 14.07
C MET A 142 12.15 -28.44 12.97
N LEU A 143 12.87 -27.38 13.28
CA LEU A 143 13.94 -26.88 12.41
C LEU A 143 15.18 -27.74 12.61
N GLU A 144 15.71 -28.27 11.53
CA GLU A 144 16.97 -29.00 11.48
C GLU A 144 18.04 -27.99 11.03
N ILE A 145 18.92 -27.62 11.96
CA ILE A 145 19.96 -26.60 11.74
C ILE A 145 21.21 -27.24 11.13
N ASN A 146 21.58 -28.39 11.66
CA ASN A 146 22.60 -29.29 11.11
C ASN A 146 22.23 -30.74 11.50
N ASP A 147 23.08 -31.70 11.16
CA ASP A 147 22.78 -33.13 11.36
C ASP A 147 22.53 -33.51 12.84
N ASN A 148 23.13 -32.76 13.78
CA ASN A 148 23.06 -33.05 15.22
C ASN A 148 22.11 -32.12 15.99
N MET A 149 21.74 -30.97 15.41
CA MET A 149 21.01 -29.92 16.11
C MET A 149 19.62 -29.69 15.52
N LYS A 150 18.60 -29.84 16.38
CA LYS A 150 17.19 -29.62 16.02
C LYS A 150 16.52 -28.68 17.01
N MET A 151 15.90 -27.63 16.48
CA MET A 151 15.19 -26.62 17.26
C MET A 151 13.67 -26.75 17.10
N PRO A 152 12.93 -27.13 18.15
CA PRO A 152 11.47 -27.10 18.14
C PRO A 152 10.96 -25.66 18.20
N ILE A 153 10.18 -25.24 17.21
CA ILE A 153 9.52 -23.92 17.19
C ILE A 153 8.00 -24.05 17.11
N ILE A 154 7.30 -23.04 17.63
CA ILE A 154 5.85 -22.89 17.45
C ILE A 154 5.65 -21.66 16.57
N VAL A 155 4.92 -21.82 15.48
CA VAL A 155 4.66 -20.74 14.51
C VAL A 155 3.17 -20.62 14.21
N GLU A 156 2.74 -19.41 13.87
CA GLU A 156 1.39 -19.13 13.40
C GLU A 156 1.24 -19.49 11.91
N VAL A 157 0.07 -19.99 11.51
CA VAL A 157 -0.22 -20.30 10.10
C VAL A 157 -1.01 -19.16 9.47
N MET A 158 -0.47 -18.59 8.39
CA MET A 158 -1.13 -17.56 7.58
C MET A 158 -1.54 -18.12 6.22
N ASP A 159 -2.73 -17.74 5.74
CA ASP A 159 -3.11 -18.00 4.35
C ASP A 159 -2.51 -16.90 3.46
N LYS A 160 -1.43 -17.26 2.76
CA LYS A 160 -0.73 -16.44 1.76
C LYS A 160 -0.33 -17.34 0.58
N ASP A 161 -0.26 -16.75 -0.61
CA ASP A 161 0.10 -17.47 -1.84
C ASP A 161 1.56 -17.89 -1.87
N ARG A 162 2.46 -17.10 -1.28
CA ARG A 162 3.90 -17.37 -1.24
C ARG A 162 4.26 -18.48 -0.25
N GLU A 163 5.25 -19.31 -0.59
CA GLU A 163 5.80 -20.36 0.27
C GLU A 163 6.92 -19.80 1.15
N GLU A 164 6.55 -19.27 2.32
CA GLU A 164 7.50 -18.57 3.20
C GLU A 164 7.36 -19.05 4.65
N LEU A 165 8.50 -19.13 5.33
CA LEU A 165 8.61 -19.23 6.78
C LEU A 165 9.37 -18.00 7.27
N ILE A 166 8.80 -17.27 8.21
CA ILE A 166 9.40 -16.10 8.84
C ILE A 166 9.67 -16.45 10.31
N LEU A 167 10.92 -16.25 10.74
CA LEU A 167 11.29 -16.25 12.15
C LEU A 167 11.30 -14.83 12.66
N GLY A 168 10.38 -14.56 13.58
CA GLY A 168 10.25 -13.28 14.26
C GLY A 168 10.88 -13.29 15.65
N ASN A 169 10.71 -12.16 16.34
CA ASN A 169 11.28 -11.90 17.66
C ASN A 169 10.76 -12.83 18.76
N ASP A 170 9.59 -13.44 18.59
CA ASP A 170 9.08 -14.46 19.51
C ASP A 170 9.97 -15.71 19.59
N ILE A 171 10.81 -15.96 18.58
CA ILE A 171 11.82 -17.01 18.55
C ILE A 171 13.22 -16.40 18.66
N LEU A 172 13.56 -15.42 17.82
CA LEU A 172 14.91 -14.82 17.80
C LEU A 172 15.28 -14.22 19.16
N GLY A 173 14.36 -13.47 19.78
CA GLY A 173 14.59 -12.88 21.10
C GLY A 173 14.65 -13.91 22.23
N LYS A 174 13.97 -15.06 22.10
CA LYS A 174 14.08 -16.15 23.09
C LYS A 174 15.40 -16.92 23.01
N LYS A 175 16.09 -16.81 21.88
CA LYS A 175 17.34 -17.54 21.58
C LYS A 175 18.56 -16.64 21.67
N ASP A 176 18.40 -15.43 22.21
CA ASP A 176 19.41 -14.37 22.28
C ASP A 176 20.19 -14.23 20.97
N SER A 177 19.46 -14.27 19.86
CA SER A 177 20.06 -14.39 18.53
C SER A 177 20.84 -13.14 18.13
N ILE A 178 22.00 -13.34 17.50
CA ILE A 178 22.83 -12.27 16.94
C ILE A 178 22.87 -12.44 15.43
N ILE A 179 22.34 -11.46 14.70
CA ILE A 179 22.43 -11.41 13.23
C ILE A 179 23.69 -10.63 12.87
N ASP A 180 24.64 -11.30 12.24
CA ASP A 180 25.94 -10.76 11.86
C ASP A 180 26.02 -10.64 10.33
N PHE A 181 25.86 -9.41 9.83
CA PHE A 181 25.90 -9.13 8.40
C PHE A 181 27.32 -9.13 7.82
N GLU A 182 28.34 -8.97 8.65
CA GLU A 182 29.75 -8.99 8.25
C GLU A 182 30.20 -10.42 8.01
N ASN A 183 29.95 -11.30 8.98
CA ASN A 183 30.25 -12.73 8.88
C ASN A 183 29.20 -13.54 8.11
N LYS A 184 28.08 -12.90 7.71
CA LYS A 184 26.94 -13.53 7.03
C LYS A 184 26.40 -14.75 7.77
N GLU A 185 26.20 -14.60 9.08
CA GLU A 185 25.60 -15.64 9.92
C GLU A 185 24.56 -15.09 10.89
N VAL A 186 23.65 -15.97 11.33
CA VAL A 186 22.86 -15.77 12.55
C VAL A 186 23.32 -16.77 13.59
N ARG A 187 23.75 -16.26 14.74
CA ARG A 187 24.11 -17.07 15.91
C ARG A 187 22.91 -17.20 16.81
N ILE A 188 22.58 -18.42 17.21
CA ILE A 188 21.50 -18.70 18.15
C ILE A 188 22.00 -19.61 19.28
N ILE A 189 21.36 -19.52 20.44
CA ILE A 189 21.64 -20.42 21.57
C ILE A 189 20.59 -21.53 21.61
N GLU A 190 21.01 -22.78 21.40
CA GLU A 190 20.15 -23.97 21.47
C GLU A 190 20.83 -25.02 22.35
N GLN A 191 20.12 -25.58 23.34
CA GLN A 191 20.67 -26.59 24.25
C GLN A 191 22.00 -26.18 24.94
N GLU A 192 22.14 -24.90 25.30
CA GLU A 192 23.37 -24.31 25.88
C GLU A 192 24.56 -24.25 24.91
N GLU A 193 24.37 -24.63 23.65
CA GLU A 193 25.37 -24.50 22.58
C GLU A 193 25.08 -23.29 21.71
N VAL A 194 26.16 -22.61 21.29
CA VAL A 194 26.08 -21.53 20.30
C VAL A 194 26.17 -22.15 18.92
N VAL A 195 25.13 -21.96 18.11
CA VAL A 195 25.04 -22.49 16.76
C VAL A 195 25.08 -21.34 15.77
N SER A 196 26.03 -21.40 14.84
CA SER A 196 26.10 -20.48 13.70
C SER A 196 25.32 -21.05 12.51
N ILE A 197 24.47 -20.21 11.92
CA ILE A 197 23.66 -20.53 10.75
C ILE A 197 24.00 -19.51 9.66
N PRO A 198 24.47 -19.94 8.47
CA PRO A 198 24.77 -19.02 7.38
C PRO A 198 23.50 -18.32 6.89
N ILE A 199 23.61 -17.01 6.62
CA ILE A 199 22.54 -16.17 6.08
C ILE A 199 22.93 -15.61 4.71
N GLU A 200 21.91 -15.38 3.89
CA GLU A 200 22.02 -14.74 2.60
C GLU A 200 21.10 -13.51 2.54
N TYR A 201 21.58 -12.48 1.85
CA TYR A 201 20.82 -11.30 1.46
C TYR A 201 21.52 -10.68 0.23
N THR A 202 20.74 -10.05 -0.63
CA THR A 202 21.22 -9.37 -1.83
C THR A 202 21.25 -7.88 -1.54
N ARG A 203 22.35 -7.22 -1.91
CA ARG A 203 22.46 -5.77 -1.93
C ARG A 203 23.05 -5.37 -3.27
N ARG A 204 22.24 -4.88 -4.21
CA ARG A 204 22.77 -4.27 -5.43
C ARG A 204 23.35 -2.91 -5.02
N ILE A 205 24.67 -2.76 -5.08
CA ILE A 205 25.33 -1.48 -4.93
C ILE A 205 25.37 -0.86 -6.31
N GLN A 206 24.62 0.22 -6.54
CA GLN A 206 24.83 1.04 -7.72
C GLN A 206 26.22 1.69 -7.58
N LYS A 207 27.21 1.24 -8.36
CA LYS A 207 28.50 1.91 -8.50
C LYS A 207 28.20 3.33 -9.00
N GLN A 208 28.31 4.33 -8.13
CA GLN A 208 28.49 5.70 -8.61
C GLN A 208 29.82 5.71 -9.35
N GLU A 209 29.77 5.92 -10.67
CA GLU A 209 30.95 6.24 -11.48
C GLU A 209 31.52 7.58 -11.00
N ASN A 210 32.28 7.55 -9.91
CA ASN A 210 33.18 8.63 -9.56
C ASN A 210 34.56 8.26 -10.13
N ASN A 211 34.93 8.99 -11.17
CA ASN A 211 36.26 8.95 -11.76
C ASN A 211 37.35 9.19 -10.70
N GLU A 212 38.35 8.29 -10.73
CA GLU A 212 39.75 8.45 -10.29
C GLU A 212 40.04 8.65 -8.78
N HIS A 213 40.33 7.55 -8.07
CA HIS A 213 41.72 7.14 -7.77
C HIS A 213 41.76 5.84 -6.93
N ASP A 214 42.66 4.93 -7.33
CA ASP A 214 42.97 3.63 -6.72
C ASP A 214 42.97 3.57 -5.18
N ASN A 215 42.34 2.53 -4.62
CA ASN A 215 43.06 1.47 -3.91
C ASN A 215 42.18 0.24 -3.65
N GLN A 216 42.71 -0.90 -4.09
CA GLN A 216 42.29 -2.29 -3.93
C GLN A 216 41.50 -2.65 -2.66
N SER A 217 40.32 -3.26 -2.85
CA SER A 217 39.98 -4.50 -2.16
C SER A 217 39.00 -5.30 -3.03
N GLU A 218 39.49 -6.45 -3.46
CA GLU A 218 38.85 -7.45 -4.31
C GLU A 218 37.61 -8.03 -3.61
N TYR A 219 36.41 -7.78 -4.16
CA TYR A 219 35.20 -8.52 -3.83
C TYR A 219 34.69 -9.18 -5.10
N SER A 220 34.71 -10.51 -5.09
CA SER A 220 34.32 -11.40 -6.18
C SER A 220 32.88 -11.14 -6.62
N GLU A 221 32.72 -10.70 -7.86
CA GLU A 221 31.47 -10.71 -8.62
C GLU A 221 31.21 -12.15 -9.10
N GLU A 222 30.14 -12.79 -8.64
CA GLU A 222 29.58 -13.99 -9.29
C GLU A 222 28.32 -13.58 -10.07
N GLU A 223 28.37 -13.77 -11.38
CA GLU A 223 27.29 -13.56 -12.36
C GLU A 223 26.24 -14.71 -12.35
N TYR A 224 25.05 -14.40 -12.91
CA TYR A 224 23.91 -15.25 -13.36
C TYR A 224 22.85 -15.67 -12.31
N SER A 225 21.53 -15.61 -12.57
CA SER A 225 20.78 -15.69 -13.84
C SER A 225 19.45 -14.89 -13.81
N ASP A 226 19.09 -14.35 -14.97
CA ASP A 226 17.85 -13.62 -15.31
C ASP A 226 16.58 -14.51 -15.29
N GLN A 227 16.18 -15.03 -14.13
CA GLN A 227 14.90 -15.77 -14.01
C GLN A 227 13.94 -15.24 -12.94
N LYS A 228 14.27 -14.12 -12.26
CA LYS A 228 13.45 -13.60 -11.14
C LYS A 228 12.54 -12.43 -11.50
N ASP A 229 12.78 -11.73 -12.60
CA ASP A 229 12.13 -10.44 -12.88
C ASP A 229 10.68 -10.56 -13.41
N GLU A 230 10.25 -11.75 -13.84
CA GLU A 230 8.86 -11.98 -14.29
C GLU A 230 7.88 -12.17 -13.11
N TYR A 231 8.37 -12.57 -11.93
CA TYR A 231 7.50 -12.80 -10.78
C TYR A 231 7.16 -11.51 -10.05
N GLU A 232 8.14 -10.62 -9.83
CA GLU A 232 7.96 -9.37 -9.07
C GLU A 232 7.11 -8.34 -9.82
N SER A 233 7.29 -8.25 -11.14
CA SER A 233 6.45 -7.43 -12.03
C SER A 233 4.97 -7.82 -11.98
N LYS A 234 4.69 -9.13 -11.91
CA LYS A 234 3.31 -9.65 -11.77
C LYS A 234 2.65 -9.28 -10.44
N TYR A 235 3.44 -9.19 -9.36
CA TYR A 235 2.93 -8.76 -8.04
C TYR A 235 2.57 -7.28 -8.00
N GLU A 236 3.30 -6.41 -8.71
CA GLU A 236 2.96 -4.99 -8.80
C GLU A 236 1.69 -4.78 -9.63
N GLU A 237 1.54 -5.48 -10.77
CA GLU A 237 0.33 -5.43 -11.61
C GLU A 237 -0.93 -5.91 -10.85
N GLU A 238 -0.86 -7.00 -10.08
CA GLU A 238 -2.00 -7.49 -9.30
C GLU A 238 -2.42 -6.53 -8.18
N GLN A 239 -1.47 -5.81 -7.57
CA GLN A 239 -1.74 -4.86 -6.50
C GLN A 239 -2.32 -3.55 -7.07
N GLU A 240 -1.85 -3.11 -8.23
CA GLU A 240 -2.47 -2.00 -8.97
C GLU A 240 -3.91 -2.34 -9.36
N GLN A 241 -4.16 -3.52 -9.94
CA GLN A 241 -5.52 -3.94 -10.34
C GLN A 241 -6.48 -4.03 -9.14
N LYS A 242 -6.01 -4.51 -7.97
CA LYS A 242 -6.81 -4.53 -6.73
C LYS A 242 -7.12 -3.12 -6.22
N LEU A 243 -6.18 -2.18 -6.35
CA LEU A 243 -6.38 -0.79 -5.95
C LEU A 243 -7.39 -0.08 -6.86
N PHE A 244 -7.29 -0.27 -8.18
CA PHE A 244 -8.27 0.25 -9.15
C PHE A 244 -9.68 -0.30 -8.89
N GLY A 245 -9.81 -1.60 -8.60
CA GLY A 245 -11.11 -2.22 -8.31
C GLY A 245 -11.77 -1.75 -7.01
N ILE A 246 -11.02 -1.21 -6.04
CA ILE A 246 -11.55 -0.60 -4.82
C ILE A 246 -12.09 0.81 -5.14
N ILE A 247 -11.35 1.58 -5.93
CA ILE A 247 -11.72 2.95 -6.33
C ILE A 247 -13.02 2.94 -7.17
N GLU A 248 -13.21 1.96 -8.06
CA GLU A 248 -14.46 1.85 -8.84
C GLU A 248 -15.70 1.49 -8.01
N LYS A 249 -15.52 0.81 -6.87
CA LYS A 249 -16.63 0.42 -5.97
C LYS A 249 -17.09 1.55 -5.06
N GLU A 250 -16.23 2.52 -4.76
CA GLU A 250 -16.59 3.69 -3.95
C GLU A 250 -17.22 4.83 -4.77
N VAL A 251 -17.24 4.70 -6.10
CA VAL A 251 -17.77 5.72 -7.03
C VAL A 251 -19.14 5.33 -7.63
N LYS A 252 -19.71 4.18 -7.26
CA LYS A 252 -21.09 3.79 -7.62
C LYS A 252 -22.09 4.07 -6.50
#